data_AF-A0A661LAN8-F1
#
_entry.id   AF-A0A661LAN8-F1
#
_cell.length_a   1.000
_cell.length_b   1.000
_cell.length_c   1.000
_cell.angle_alpha   90.00
_cell.angle_beta   90.00
_cell.angle_gamma   90.00
#
_symmetry.space_group_name_H-M   'P 1'
#
loop_
_entity.id
_entity.type
_entity.pdbx_description
1 polymer ?
#
loop_
_entity_poly.entity_id
_entity_poly.type
_entity_poly.pdbx_seq_one_letter_code
_entity_poly.pdbx_strand_id
1 'polypeptide(L)'
;MVQIGEDWGTVNRINIRTTIVQTFDNASLIIPNSQMLSNRVTNWSFKDPKVRRQVDVGVAYGSDVQKVRTILLQIVNDMPEIMDDPAPRVDFRDFADSALIFRVRFWISSPEFWLVAPTELRFRIDEEFKKNGIEIAFPQQDIHIRSASGLERILNRGDYSQKIPKDQK
;
A
#
# COMPACT_ATOMS: atom_id res chain seq x y z
N MET A 1 -14.02 16.05 6.00
CA MET A 1 -13.52 14.89 6.76
C MET A 1 -12.82 15.34 8.04
N VAL A 2 -13.16 14.74 9.16
CA VAL A 2 -12.57 14.97 10.48
C VAL A 2 -12.03 13.65 11.04
N GLN A 3 -10.96 13.75 11.82
CA GLN A 3 -10.40 12.64 12.58
C GLN A 3 -10.41 13.01 14.07
N ILE A 4 -10.98 12.13 14.89
CA ILE A 4 -11.16 12.31 16.33
C ILE A 4 -10.67 11.03 17.00
N GLY A 5 -9.50 11.08 17.65
CA GLY A 5 -8.82 9.87 18.08
C GLY A 5 -8.43 9.00 16.87
N GLU A 6 -8.89 7.75 16.85
CA GLU A 6 -8.66 6.80 15.76
C GLU A 6 -9.78 6.83 14.71
N ASP A 7 -10.92 7.45 15.04
CA ASP A 7 -12.09 7.47 14.18
C ASP A 7 -11.99 8.54 13.09
N TRP A 8 -12.40 8.16 11.88
CA TRP A 8 -12.52 9.05 10.74
C TRP A 8 -13.97 9.13 10.28
N GLY A 9 -14.38 10.34 9.91
CA GLY A 9 -15.71 10.52 9.34
C GLY A 9 -15.98 11.91 8.81
N THR A 10 -17.22 12.13 8.43
CA THR A 10 -17.72 13.42 7.96
C THR A 10 -18.70 13.98 8.97
N VAL A 11 -18.53 15.25 9.35
CA VAL A 11 -19.47 15.93 10.24
C VAL A 11 -20.81 16.03 9.53
N ASN A 12 -21.83 15.37 10.07
CA ASN A 12 -23.18 15.38 9.53
C ASN A 12 -24.00 16.53 10.14
N ARG A 13 -23.93 16.71 11.46
CA ARG A 13 -24.68 17.77 12.16
C ARG A 13 -23.95 18.25 13.41
N ILE A 14 -24.01 19.56 13.68
CA ILE A 14 -23.56 20.16 14.93
C ILE A 14 -24.79 20.67 15.69
N ASN A 15 -25.00 20.17 16.90
CA ASN A 15 -26.02 20.61 17.84
C ASN A 15 -25.37 21.40 18.99
N ILE A 16 -26.21 21.98 19.87
CA ILE A 16 -25.76 22.80 21.01
C ILE A 16 -24.79 22.06 21.93
N ARG A 17 -25.03 20.77 22.22
CA ARG A 17 -24.22 19.96 23.14
C ARG A 17 -23.44 18.83 22.47
N THR A 18 -23.79 18.47 21.25
CA THR A 18 -23.24 17.29 20.56
C THR A 18 -22.94 17.58 19.10
N THR A 19 -21.93 16.90 18.57
CA THR A 19 -21.61 16.84 17.15
C THR A 19 -21.80 15.41 16.67
N ILE A 20 -22.52 15.23 15.57
CA ILE A 20 -22.78 13.93 14.94
C ILE A 20 -21.83 13.79 13.76
N VAL A 21 -20.96 12.78 13.82
CA VAL A 21 -19.99 12.42 12.77
C VAL A 21 -20.40 11.08 12.18
N GLN A 22 -20.52 11.01 10.85
CA GLN A 22 -20.78 9.75 10.14
C GLN A 22 -19.44 9.12 9.74
N THR A 23 -19.19 7.89 10.19
CA THR A 23 -18.00 7.12 9.80
C THR A 23 -18.15 6.49 8.43
N PHE A 24 -17.06 5.95 7.89
CA PHE A 24 -17.08 5.20 6.63
C PHE A 24 -17.87 3.90 6.69
N ASP A 25 -17.96 3.28 7.87
CA ASP A 25 -18.76 2.07 8.11
C ASP A 25 -20.26 2.37 8.33
N ASN A 26 -20.68 3.59 7.99
CA ASN A 26 -22.04 4.08 8.16
C ASN A 26 -22.52 4.13 9.62
N ALA A 27 -21.59 4.20 10.59
CA ALA A 27 -21.93 4.42 11.99
C ALA A 27 -22.03 5.92 12.30
N SER A 28 -22.97 6.31 13.16
CA SER A 28 -23.10 7.69 13.64
C SER A 28 -22.45 7.84 15.01
N LEU A 29 -21.31 8.53 15.07
CA LEU A 29 -20.63 8.91 16.30
C LEU A 29 -21.27 10.18 16.87
N ILE A 30 -21.81 10.09 18.08
CA ILE A 30 -22.39 11.22 18.81
C ILE A 30 -21.38 11.71 19.84
N ILE A 31 -20.77 12.86 19.58
CA ILE A 31 -19.61 13.35 20.32
C ILE A 31 -20.02 14.59 21.12
N PRO A 32 -19.92 14.60 22.46
CA PRO A 32 -20.16 15.80 23.26
C PRO A 32 -19.18 16.92 22.85
N ASN A 33 -19.69 18.15 22.70
CA ASN A 33 -18.86 19.28 22.28
C ASN A 33 -17.73 19.57 23.30
N SER A 34 -17.98 19.31 24.59
CA SER A 34 -16.94 19.40 25.63
C SER A 34 -15.77 18.45 25.38
N GLN A 35 -16.02 17.25 24.86
CA GLN A 35 -14.97 16.29 24.52
C GLN A 35 -14.15 16.74 23.31
N MET A 36 -14.76 17.45 22.36
CA MET A 36 -14.05 18.02 21.20
C MET A 36 -13.11 19.17 21.59
N LEU A 37 -13.45 19.93 22.64
CA LEU A 37 -12.60 20.99 23.18
C LEU A 37 -11.41 20.43 23.96
N SER A 38 -11.59 19.31 24.64
CA SER A 38 -10.56 18.68 25.46
C SER A 38 -9.57 17.83 24.66
N ASN A 39 -10.00 17.30 23.50
CA ASN A 39 -9.21 16.35 22.71
C ASN A 39 -8.68 16.98 21.41
N ARG A 40 -7.56 16.47 20.93
CA ARG A 40 -7.02 16.85 19.62
C ARG A 40 -7.94 16.35 18.50
N VAL A 41 -8.34 17.25 17.61
CA VAL A 41 -9.16 16.98 16.43
C VAL A 41 -8.39 17.42 15.19
N THR A 42 -8.31 16.56 14.18
CA THR A 42 -7.70 16.91 12.89
C THR A 42 -8.81 17.10 11.85
N ASN A 43 -8.97 18.32 11.33
CA ASN A 43 -9.90 18.58 10.23
C ASN A 43 -9.13 18.61 8.91
N TRP A 44 -9.32 17.58 8.11
CA TRP A 44 -8.65 17.39 6.82
C TRP A 44 -9.32 18.14 5.67
N SER A 45 -10.48 18.73 5.92
CA SER A 45 -11.25 19.53 4.97
C SER A 45 -11.29 21.02 5.34
N PHE A 46 -10.44 21.47 6.26
CA PHE A 46 -10.47 22.85 6.73
C PHE A 46 -9.70 23.78 5.79
N LYS A 47 -10.44 24.64 5.07
CA LYS A 47 -9.97 25.70 4.14
C LYS A 47 -9.22 25.23 2.89
N ASP A 48 -8.37 24.23 2.99
CA ASP A 48 -7.70 23.59 1.86
C ASP A 48 -8.02 22.09 1.87
N PRO A 49 -8.76 21.58 0.87
CA PRO A 49 -9.10 20.15 0.79
C PRO A 49 -7.92 19.29 0.34
N LYS A 50 -6.77 19.88 -0.02
CA LYS A 50 -5.60 19.13 -0.47
C LYS A 50 -5.02 18.29 0.66
N VAL A 51 -4.76 17.03 0.35
CA VAL A 51 -4.19 16.09 1.31
C VAL A 51 -2.98 15.39 0.73
N ARG A 52 -1.88 15.35 1.49
CA ARG A 52 -0.69 14.59 1.10
C ARG A 52 -0.86 13.12 1.50
N ARG A 53 -0.61 12.22 0.55
CA ARG A 53 -0.58 10.77 0.73
C ARG A 53 0.77 10.21 0.32
N GLN A 54 1.00 8.96 0.73
CA GLN A 54 2.20 8.21 0.33
C GLN A 54 1.90 6.72 0.18
N VAL A 55 2.62 6.07 -0.73
CA VAL A 55 2.64 4.62 -0.91
C VAL A 55 4.10 4.17 -0.94
N ASP A 56 4.42 3.15 -0.15
CA ASP A 56 5.74 2.52 -0.13
C ASP A 56 5.68 1.22 -0.93
N VAL A 57 6.70 0.95 -1.74
CA VAL A 57 6.86 -0.29 -2.51
C VAL A 57 8.31 -0.77 -2.42
N GLY A 58 8.50 -2.07 -2.17
CA GLY A 58 9.80 -2.71 -2.18
C GLY A 58 10.01 -3.50 -3.47
N VAL A 59 11.14 -3.29 -4.15
CA VAL A 59 11.52 -4.08 -5.33
C VAL A 59 12.74 -4.94 -5.02
N ALA A 60 12.88 -6.07 -5.72
CA ALA A 60 13.97 -7.00 -5.49
C ALA A 60 15.34 -6.35 -5.76
N TYR A 61 16.36 -6.77 -5.00
CA TYR A 61 17.74 -6.39 -5.27
C TYR A 61 18.16 -6.82 -6.69
N GLY A 62 18.92 -5.97 -7.38
CA GLY A 62 19.27 -6.16 -8.79
C GLY A 62 18.32 -5.48 -9.79
N SER A 63 17.20 -4.92 -9.33
CA SER A 63 16.31 -4.08 -10.16
C SER A 63 17.00 -2.78 -10.59
N ASP A 64 16.70 -2.30 -11.80
CA ASP A 64 17.14 -0.98 -12.27
C ASP A 64 16.36 0.12 -11.53
N VAL A 65 17.02 0.78 -10.57
CA VAL A 65 16.43 1.82 -9.72
C VAL A 65 15.97 3.05 -10.50
N GLN A 66 16.61 3.40 -11.63
CA GLN A 66 16.18 4.55 -12.44
C GLN A 66 14.96 4.20 -13.27
N LYS A 67 14.90 2.97 -13.79
CA LYS A 67 13.71 2.45 -14.48
C LYS A 67 12.51 2.41 -13.53
N VAL A 68 12.68 1.88 -12.32
CA VAL A 68 11.64 1.84 -11.28
C VAL A 68 11.14 3.24 -10.97
N ARG A 69 12.04 4.20 -10.71
CA ARG A 69 11.66 5.59 -10.44
C ARG A 69 10.86 6.22 -11.59
N THR A 70 11.29 5.98 -12.83
CA THR A 70 10.64 6.53 -14.02
C THR A 70 9.21 6.01 -14.16
N ILE A 71 9.01 4.69 -14.01
CA ILE A 71 7.69 4.07 -14.09
C ILE A 71 6.79 4.56 -12.97
N LEU A 72 7.28 4.62 -11.73
CA LEU A 72 6.50 5.13 -10.60
C LEU A 72 6.07 6.59 -10.81
N LEU A 73 6.93 7.43 -11.38
CA LEU A 73 6.59 8.81 -11.73
C LEU A 73 5.58 8.90 -12.88
N GLN A 74 5.65 8.01 -13.87
CA GLN A 74 4.67 7.96 -14.95
C GLN A 74 3.29 7.59 -14.41
N ILE A 75 3.20 6.49 -13.65
CA ILE A 75 1.94 6.01 -13.07
C ILE A 75 1.26 7.11 -12.25
N VAL A 76 2.01 7.77 -11.36
CA VAL A 76 1.45 8.76 -10.44
C VAL A 76 0.98 10.04 -11.16
N ASN A 77 1.62 10.42 -12.27
CA ASN A 77 1.20 11.56 -13.10
C ASN A 77 -0.01 11.23 -13.98
N ASP A 78 -0.21 9.95 -14.34
CA ASP A 78 -1.34 9.50 -15.17
C ASP A 78 -2.64 9.24 -14.36
N MET A 79 -2.64 9.57 -13.06
CA MET A 79 -3.77 9.35 -12.17
C MET A 79 -4.58 10.63 -11.94
N PRO A 80 -5.86 10.69 -12.34
CA PRO A 80 -6.67 11.91 -12.26
C PRO A 80 -6.99 12.35 -10.82
N GLU A 81 -6.92 11.45 -9.84
CA GLU A 81 -7.13 11.78 -8.43
C GLU A 81 -5.92 12.49 -7.81
N ILE A 82 -4.78 12.46 -8.49
CA ILE A 82 -3.51 13.01 -8.04
C ILE A 82 -3.29 14.37 -8.70
N MET A 83 -2.77 15.31 -7.91
CA MET A 83 -2.51 16.67 -8.35
C MET A 83 -1.14 16.81 -9.01
N ASP A 84 -1.10 17.63 -10.07
CA ASP A 84 0.14 18.07 -10.71
C ASP A 84 0.89 19.14 -9.89
N ASP A 85 0.15 19.94 -9.09
CA ASP A 85 0.71 20.95 -8.20
C ASP A 85 0.06 20.91 -6.80
N PRO A 86 0.82 20.54 -5.73
CA PRO A 86 2.26 20.25 -5.75
C PRO A 86 2.61 18.91 -6.41
N ALA A 87 3.65 18.91 -7.24
CA ALA A 87 4.05 17.75 -8.04
C ALA A 87 4.37 16.52 -7.18
N PRO A 88 3.99 15.32 -7.64
CA PRO A 88 4.32 14.07 -6.98
C PRO A 88 5.83 13.82 -7.03
N ARG A 89 6.33 13.03 -6.07
CA ARG A 89 7.74 12.70 -5.93
C ARG A 89 7.91 11.22 -5.63
N VAL A 90 8.97 10.64 -6.20
CA VAL A 90 9.41 9.29 -5.89
C VAL A 90 10.78 9.38 -5.25
N ASP A 91 10.86 8.92 -4.01
CA ASP A 91 12.11 8.83 -3.26
C ASP A 91 12.58 7.38 -3.22
N PHE A 92 13.86 7.17 -3.46
CA PHE A 92 14.52 5.94 -3.07
C PHE A 92 14.90 6.08 -1.59
N ARG A 93 14.16 5.40 -0.73
CA ARG A 93 14.11 5.68 0.71
C ARG A 93 15.21 4.96 1.46
N ASP A 94 15.40 3.67 1.19
CA ASP A 94 16.31 2.83 1.96
C ASP A 94 16.67 1.52 1.24
N PHE A 95 17.76 0.91 1.68
CA PHE A 95 18.15 -0.47 1.39
C PHE A 95 17.71 -1.35 2.57
N ALA A 96 16.58 -2.05 2.46
CA ALA A 96 16.07 -2.93 3.50
C ALA A 96 16.61 -4.36 3.35
N ASP A 97 16.38 -5.22 4.35
CA ASP A 97 16.96 -6.58 4.43
C ASP A 97 16.73 -7.45 3.19
N SER A 98 15.58 -7.33 2.52
CA SER A 98 15.25 -8.10 1.31
C SER A 98 14.68 -7.24 0.18
N ALA A 99 14.75 -5.91 0.27
CA ALA A 99 14.12 -5.02 -0.71
C ALA A 99 14.82 -3.66 -0.85
N LEU A 100 14.78 -3.11 -2.06
CA LEU A 100 15.04 -1.70 -2.34
C LEU A 100 13.74 -0.92 -2.14
N ILE A 101 13.70 -0.01 -1.15
CA ILE A 101 12.45 0.66 -0.73
C ILE A 101 12.27 1.97 -1.49
N PHE A 102 11.16 2.09 -2.21
CA PHE A 102 10.71 3.32 -2.85
C PHE A 102 9.49 3.87 -2.13
N ARG A 103 9.40 5.19 -2.06
CA ARG A 103 8.25 5.92 -1.53
C ARG A 103 7.73 6.89 -2.57
N VAL A 104 6.48 6.71 -2.97
CA VAL A 104 5.74 7.63 -3.82
C VAL A 104 4.95 8.58 -2.92
N ARG A 105 5.24 9.89 -2.99
CA ARG A 105 4.52 10.95 -2.28
C ARG A 105 3.74 11.79 -3.27
N PHE A 106 2.47 12.04 -2.98
CA PHE A 106 1.60 12.77 -3.88
C PHE A 106 0.53 13.53 -3.10
N TRP A 107 -0.07 14.51 -3.75
CA TRP A 107 -1.19 15.28 -3.21
C TRP A 107 -2.47 14.88 -3.94
N ILE A 108 -3.56 14.75 -3.19
CA ILE A 108 -4.90 14.57 -3.74
C ILE A 108 -5.68 15.87 -3.53
N SER A 109 -6.54 16.20 -4.49
CA SER A 109 -7.32 17.46 -4.48
C SER A 109 -8.41 17.47 -3.42
N SER A 110 -8.84 16.30 -2.95
CA SER A 110 -9.93 16.21 -1.99
C SER A 110 -9.86 14.96 -1.10
N PRO A 111 -10.33 15.03 0.17
CA PRO A 111 -10.23 13.94 1.12
C PRO A 111 -11.02 12.67 0.75
N GLU A 112 -12.02 12.72 -0.14
CA GLU A 112 -12.74 11.53 -0.60
C GLU A 112 -11.83 10.52 -1.31
N PHE A 113 -10.78 11.00 -2.00
CA PHE A 113 -9.82 10.15 -2.67
C PHE A 113 -8.76 9.56 -1.73
N TRP A 114 -8.88 9.81 -0.41
CA TRP A 114 -7.90 9.38 0.60
C TRP A 114 -7.60 7.89 0.54
N LEU A 115 -8.61 7.07 0.25
CA LEU A 115 -8.48 5.62 0.12
C LEU A 115 -8.36 5.18 -1.34
N VAL A 116 -9.09 5.81 -2.25
CA VAL A 116 -9.15 5.45 -3.68
C VAL A 116 -7.78 5.63 -4.33
N ALA A 117 -7.18 6.82 -4.22
CA ALA A 117 -5.93 7.12 -4.93
C ALA A 117 -4.76 6.23 -4.50
N PRO A 118 -4.47 6.00 -3.20
CA PRO A 118 -3.42 5.06 -2.82
C PRO A 118 -3.70 3.61 -3.24
N THR A 119 -4.98 3.21 -3.33
CA THR A 119 -5.36 1.84 -3.72
C THR A 119 -5.14 1.63 -5.22
N GLU A 120 -5.66 2.55 -6.04
CA GLU A 120 -5.49 2.54 -7.49
C GLU A 120 -4.01 2.61 -7.87
N LEU A 121 -3.22 3.45 -7.18
CA LEU A 121 -1.78 3.53 -7.38
C LEU A 121 -1.10 2.16 -7.15
N ARG A 122 -1.51 1.40 -6.13
CA ARG A 122 -0.94 0.06 -5.88
C ARG A 122 -1.29 -0.94 -6.98
N PHE A 123 -2.52 -0.93 -7.49
CA PHE A 123 -2.91 -1.79 -8.61
C PHE A 123 -2.10 -1.49 -9.87
N ARG A 124 -1.96 -0.21 -10.22
CA ARG A 124 -1.16 0.20 -11.38
C ARG A 124 0.32 -0.12 -11.22
N ILE A 125 0.87 0.03 -10.01
CA ILE A 125 2.25 -0.37 -9.71
C ILE A 125 2.44 -1.86 -9.98
N ASP A 126 1.56 -2.73 -9.47
CA ASP A 126 1.65 -4.18 -9.69
C ASP A 126 1.59 -4.53 -11.18
N GLU A 127 0.62 -3.95 -11.89
CA GLU A 127 0.44 -4.20 -13.32
C GLU A 127 1.65 -3.74 -14.15
N GLU A 128 2.10 -2.49 -13.96
CA GLU A 128 3.21 -1.92 -14.73
C GLU A 128 4.55 -2.54 -14.38
N PHE A 129 4.78 -2.92 -13.12
CA PHE A 129 6.00 -3.62 -12.74
C PHE A 129 6.06 -4.98 -13.41
N LYS A 130 4.94 -5.72 -13.42
CA LYS A 130 4.84 -7.01 -14.12
C LYS A 130 5.10 -6.87 -15.62
N LYS A 131 4.52 -5.86 -16.28
CA LYS A 131 4.77 -5.58 -17.71
C LYS A 131 6.24 -5.25 -18.00
N ASN A 132 6.91 -4.57 -17.08
CA ASN A 132 8.28 -4.11 -17.24
C ASN A 132 9.35 -5.07 -16.71
N GLY A 133 8.95 -6.24 -16.21
CA GLY A 133 9.84 -7.24 -15.64
C GLY A 133 10.51 -6.78 -14.34
N ILE A 134 9.86 -5.91 -13.57
CA ILE A 134 10.31 -5.47 -12.25
C ILE A 134 9.68 -6.39 -11.21
N GLU A 135 10.53 -7.05 -10.43
CA GLU A 135 10.09 -7.97 -9.39
C GLU A 135 9.82 -7.22 -8.08
N ILE A 136 8.61 -7.37 -7.54
CA ILE A 136 8.27 -6.88 -6.20
C ILE A 136 8.94 -7.81 -5.20
N ALA A 137 9.67 -7.22 -4.25
CA ALA A 137 10.41 -7.98 -3.25
C ALA A 137 9.45 -8.74 -2.32
N PHE A 138 9.81 -9.99 -2.06
CA PHE A 138 9.28 -10.80 -0.97
C PHE A 138 10.42 -11.13 0.00
N PRO A 139 10.12 -11.52 1.25
CA PRO A 139 11.17 -11.90 2.20
C PRO A 139 12.06 -13.02 1.64
N GLN A 140 13.37 -12.78 1.57
CA GLN A 140 14.34 -13.79 1.15
C GLN A 140 15.03 -14.38 2.38
N GLN A 141 15.20 -15.70 2.39
CA GLN A 141 15.89 -16.40 3.47
C GLN A 141 16.96 -17.31 2.90
N ASP A 142 18.22 -16.98 3.18
CA ASP A 142 19.35 -17.83 2.84
C ASP A 142 19.53 -18.92 3.90
N ILE A 143 19.45 -20.19 3.46
CA ILE A 143 19.61 -21.35 4.32
C ILE A 143 20.97 -22.00 4.02
N HIS A 144 21.93 -21.85 4.93
CA HIS A 144 23.22 -22.52 4.84
C HIS A 144 23.19 -23.87 5.58
N ILE A 145 23.10 -24.97 4.83
CA ILE A 145 23.05 -26.33 5.39
C ILE A 145 24.47 -26.85 5.62
N ARG A 146 24.90 -26.92 6.88
CA ARG A 146 26.26 -27.35 7.28
C ARG A 146 26.48 -28.87 7.25
N SER A 147 25.42 -29.66 7.36
CA SER A 147 25.48 -31.12 7.26
C SER A 147 24.18 -31.66 6.66
N ALA A 148 24.29 -32.40 5.55
CA ALA A 148 23.14 -32.99 4.85
C ALA A 148 22.73 -34.38 5.39
N SER A 149 23.28 -34.80 6.53
CA SER A 149 22.95 -36.07 7.19
C SER A 149 21.46 -36.10 7.58
N GLY A 150 20.65 -36.81 6.78
CA GLY A 150 19.19 -36.91 6.94
C GLY A 150 18.39 -36.43 5.72
N LEU A 151 18.96 -35.61 4.83
CA LEU A 151 18.30 -35.15 3.59
C LEU A 151 18.20 -36.26 2.53
N GLU A 152 19.07 -37.28 2.60
CA GLU A 152 19.04 -38.46 1.72
C GLU A 152 17.68 -39.17 1.73
N ARG A 153 17.00 -39.20 2.89
CA ARG A 153 15.66 -39.82 3.02
C ARG A 153 14.54 -39.02 2.34
N ILE A 154 14.75 -37.71 2.17
CA ILE A 154 13.78 -36.81 1.52
C ILE A 154 14.02 -36.80 0.01
N LEU A 155 15.28 -36.77 -0.44
CA LEU A 155 15.65 -36.80 -1.85
C LEU A 155 15.33 -38.15 -2.51
N ASN A 156 15.46 -39.27 -1.79
CA ASN A 156 15.15 -40.62 -2.32
C ASN A 156 13.65 -40.95 -2.39
N ARG A 157 12.74 -40.06 -1.98
CA ARG A 157 11.28 -40.26 -2.09
C ARG A 157 10.68 -39.84 -3.44
N GLY A 158 11.48 -39.33 -4.37
CA GLY A 158 11.03 -38.81 -5.67
C GLY A 158 10.75 -39.85 -6.77
N ASP A 159 11.01 -41.14 -6.56
CA ASP A 159 10.94 -42.16 -7.62
C ASP A 159 9.54 -42.80 -7.79
N TYR A 160 8.47 -41.99 -7.69
CA TYR A 160 7.12 -42.41 -8.09
C TYR A 160 6.87 -42.16 -9.59
N SER A 161 7.72 -42.73 -10.44
CA SER A 161 7.27 -43.14 -11.78
C SER A 161 6.59 -44.50 -11.67
N GLN A 162 5.41 -44.53 -11.06
CA GLN A 162 4.48 -45.65 -11.24
C GLN A 162 3.88 -45.56 -12.65
N LYS A 163 4.53 -46.30 -13.56
CA LYS A 163 3.96 -47.03 -14.70
C LYS A 163 2.53 -46.61 -15.08
N ILE A 164 2.43 -45.75 -16.11
CA ILE A 164 1.22 -45.73 -16.95
C ILE A 164 1.15 -47.11 -17.64
N PRO A 165 0.10 -47.93 -17.42
CA PRO A 165 -0.04 -49.18 -18.13
C PRO A 165 -0.24 -48.89 -19.62
N LYS A 166 0.71 -49.31 -20.46
CA LYS A 166 0.46 -49.45 -21.90
C LYS A 166 -0.52 -50.62 -22.10
N ASP A 167 -1.68 -50.29 -22.63
CA ASP A 167 -2.69 -51.10 -23.32
C ASP A 167 -2.54 -52.63 -23.27
N GLN A 168 -3.56 -53.29 -22.71
CA GLN A 168 -3.94 -54.64 -23.14
C GLN A 168 -4.86 -54.53 -24.36
N LYS A 169 -4.50 -55.33 -25.37
CA LYS A 169 -5.12 -55.61 -26.67
C LYS A 169 -6.61 -55.33 -26.85
#